data_AF-A0A2E3C023-F1
#
_entry.id   AF-A0A2E3C023-F1
#
_cell.length_a   1.000
_cell.length_b   1.000
_cell.length_c   1.000
_cell.angle_alpha   90.00
_cell.angle_beta   90.00
_cell.angle_gamma   90.00
#
_symmetry.space_group_name_H-M   'P 1'
#
loop_
_entity.id
_entity.type
_entity.pdbx_description
1 polymer ?
#
loop_
_entity_poly.entity_id
_entity_poly.type
_entity_poly.pdbx_seq_one_letter_code
_entity_poly.pdbx_strand_id
1 'polypeptide(L)'
;MSELKLHKYKIFCNTDNRYEYIWLLSDEDPPSSCPVDRTHTINLNNITIIETQDNNTLKVKEESISTGGRYRLDSHSCSCPPGESTHDISYNYPLNAVEFTLNLAEHNNDDTVTAIVGPQTTVTRITQDVTLGDKIITVDDSTLLELGLIFYLDDGTNLDNLGQITNINSNLITVQNEATYNFSSNSPTIVKSEVLFVNKIKFASFVHSYTSGVARVGAISYLEANRILRIKYNNTSDQSTTFTFYIEYLY
;
A
#
# COMPACT_ATOMS: atom_id res chain seq x y z
N MET A 1 -27.03 -4.27 -17.83
CA MET A 1 -26.24 -4.14 -19.07
C MET A 1 -25.50 -5.45 -19.24
N SER A 2 -25.74 -6.17 -20.33
CA SER A 2 -24.95 -7.35 -20.69
C SER A 2 -23.52 -6.90 -21.00
N GLU A 3 -22.53 -7.62 -20.48
CA GLU A 3 -21.13 -7.34 -20.73
C GLU A 3 -20.81 -7.64 -22.20
N LEU A 4 -20.41 -6.61 -22.95
CA LEU A 4 -19.99 -6.76 -24.34
C LEU A 4 -18.70 -7.60 -24.39
N LYS A 5 -18.67 -8.62 -25.26
CA LYS A 5 -17.50 -9.45 -25.52
C LYS A 5 -17.02 -9.25 -26.95
N LEU A 6 -15.73 -9.50 -27.20
CA LEU A 6 -15.18 -9.52 -28.56
C LEU A 6 -15.07 -10.98 -29.03
N HIS A 7 -15.70 -11.31 -30.15
CA HIS A 7 -15.68 -12.64 -30.76
C HIS A 7 -14.83 -12.64 -32.02
N LYS A 8 -13.88 -13.57 -32.11
CA LYS A 8 -13.13 -13.83 -33.33
C LYS A 8 -13.87 -14.89 -34.15
N TYR A 9 -14.42 -14.46 -35.26
CA TYR A 9 -15.08 -15.34 -36.21
C TYR A 9 -14.04 -15.90 -37.19
N LYS A 10 -14.10 -17.21 -37.43
CA LYS A 10 -13.48 -17.90 -38.55
C LYS A 10 -14.55 -18.13 -39.60
N ILE A 11 -14.30 -17.64 -40.81
CA ILE A 11 -15.28 -17.63 -41.91
C ILE A 11 -14.62 -18.25 -43.13
N PHE A 12 -15.33 -19.13 -43.84
CA PHE A 12 -14.83 -19.65 -45.11
C PHE A 12 -15.29 -18.77 -46.27
N CYS A 13 -14.34 -18.16 -46.98
CA CYS A 13 -14.58 -17.34 -48.16
C CYS A 13 -14.60 -18.25 -49.41
N ASN A 14 -15.76 -18.40 -50.05
CA ASN A 14 -15.96 -19.35 -51.16
C ASN A 14 -15.17 -18.96 -52.40
N THR A 15 -15.10 -17.66 -52.71
CA THR A 15 -14.40 -17.14 -53.89
C THR A 15 -12.91 -17.45 -53.84
N ASP A 16 -12.28 -17.26 -52.68
CA ASP A 16 -10.85 -17.47 -52.48
C ASP A 16 -10.48 -18.87 -51.96
N ASN A 17 -11.47 -19.69 -51.66
CA ASN A 17 -11.33 -21.05 -51.12
C ASN A 17 -10.41 -21.11 -49.87
N ARG A 18 -10.53 -20.13 -48.97
CA ARG A 18 -9.71 -20.03 -47.75
C ARG A 18 -10.49 -19.48 -46.56
N TYR A 19 -9.94 -19.69 -45.37
CA TYR A 19 -10.50 -19.12 -44.14
C TYR A 19 -9.99 -17.71 -43.90
N GLU A 20 -10.91 -16.83 -43.53
CA GLU A 20 -10.66 -15.46 -43.10
C GLU A 20 -11.11 -15.27 -41.64
N TYR A 21 -10.55 -14.25 -40.99
CA TYR A 21 -10.79 -13.97 -39.58
C TYR A 21 -11.20 -12.51 -39.38
N ILE A 22 -12.21 -12.30 -38.53
CA ILE A 22 -12.65 -10.96 -38.14
C ILE A 22 -13.06 -10.96 -36.67
N TRP A 23 -12.81 -9.84 -36.00
CA TRP A 23 -13.30 -9.58 -34.65
C TRP A 23 -14.57 -8.74 -34.73
N LEU A 24 -15.63 -9.19 -34.08
CA LEU A 24 -16.90 -8.46 -33.95
C LEU A 24 -17.33 -8.47 -32.49
N LEU A 25 -18.13 -7.48 -32.09
CA LEU A 25 -18.73 -7.46 -30.76
C LEU A 25 -19.82 -8.53 -30.64
N SER A 26 -20.09 -8.96 -29.40
CA SER A 26 -21.10 -9.99 -29.11
C SER A 26 -22.54 -9.57 -29.41
N ASP A 27 -22.79 -8.27 -29.58
CA ASP A 27 -24.08 -7.70 -29.95
C ASP A 27 -24.19 -7.37 -31.45
N GLU A 28 -23.13 -7.60 -32.24
CA GLU A 28 -23.16 -7.47 -33.69
C GLU A 28 -23.62 -8.77 -34.35
N ASP A 29 -24.35 -8.65 -35.46
CA ASP A 29 -24.73 -9.79 -36.28
C ASP A 29 -23.49 -10.50 -36.86
N PRO A 30 -23.51 -11.84 -37.03
CA PRO A 30 -22.45 -12.55 -37.72
C PRO A 30 -22.18 -11.97 -39.12
N PRO A 31 -20.94 -12.03 -39.60
CA PRO A 31 -20.55 -11.39 -40.86
C PRO A 31 -21.29 -12.02 -42.03
N SER A 32 -21.86 -11.18 -42.91
CA SER A 32 -22.64 -11.61 -44.08
C SER A 32 -21.84 -11.59 -45.40
N SER A 33 -20.59 -11.09 -45.37
CA SER A 33 -19.68 -11.03 -46.51
C SER A 33 -18.24 -11.29 -46.09
N CYS A 34 -17.36 -11.57 -47.05
CA CYS A 34 -15.95 -11.89 -46.77
C CYS A 34 -15.24 -10.62 -46.25
N PRO A 35 -14.49 -10.70 -45.15
CA PRO A 35 -13.94 -9.50 -44.50
C PRO A 35 -12.80 -8.85 -45.28
N VAL A 36 -12.16 -9.58 -46.21
CA VAL A 36 -11.07 -9.08 -47.06
C VAL A 36 -11.60 -8.41 -48.34
N ASP A 37 -12.67 -8.94 -48.94
CA ASP A 37 -13.31 -8.37 -50.13
C ASP A 37 -14.83 -8.56 -50.05
N ARG A 38 -15.57 -7.45 -50.01
CA ARG A 38 -17.04 -7.47 -49.87
C ARG A 38 -17.77 -8.01 -51.09
N THR A 39 -17.10 -8.15 -52.23
CA THR A 39 -17.65 -8.78 -53.43
C THR A 39 -17.59 -10.32 -53.38
N HIS A 40 -16.79 -10.89 -52.47
CA HIS A 40 -16.69 -12.34 -52.31
C HIS A 40 -17.83 -12.90 -51.46
N THR A 41 -18.25 -14.13 -51.80
CA THR A 41 -19.28 -14.85 -51.03
C THR A 41 -18.65 -15.69 -49.94
N ILE A 42 -19.35 -15.85 -48.82
CA ILE A 42 -18.93 -16.69 -47.70
C ILE A 42 -19.86 -17.88 -47.53
N ASN A 43 -19.37 -18.95 -46.93
CA ASN A 43 -20.20 -20.07 -46.52
C ASN A 43 -20.87 -19.77 -45.17
N LEU A 44 -22.13 -19.35 -45.19
CA LEU A 44 -22.91 -19.03 -43.98
C LEU A 44 -23.07 -20.23 -43.02
N ASN A 45 -22.94 -21.46 -43.52
CA ASN A 45 -23.02 -22.67 -42.68
C ASN A 45 -21.68 -23.01 -41.98
N ASN A 46 -20.61 -22.26 -42.25
CA ASN A 46 -19.27 -22.52 -41.71
C ASN A 46 -18.66 -21.28 -41.05
N ILE A 47 -19.51 -20.50 -40.38
CA ILE A 47 -19.09 -19.39 -39.51
C ILE A 47 -18.98 -19.93 -38.09
N THR A 48 -17.80 -19.86 -37.50
CA THR A 48 -17.56 -20.34 -36.14
C THR A 48 -16.79 -19.30 -35.33
N ILE A 49 -17.17 -19.09 -34.08
CA ILE A 49 -16.36 -18.32 -33.12
C ILE A 49 -15.21 -19.22 -32.68
N ILE A 50 -13.97 -18.77 -32.87
CA ILE A 50 -12.76 -19.53 -32.49
C ILE A 50 -12.08 -18.97 -31.25
N GLU A 51 -12.41 -17.74 -30.88
CA GLU A 51 -11.83 -17.04 -29.74
C GLU A 51 -12.87 -16.07 -29.19
N THR A 52 -12.99 -16.02 -27.86
CA THR A 52 -13.81 -15.01 -27.17
C THR A 52 -12.90 -14.31 -26.19
N GLN A 53 -12.85 -12.98 -26.32
CA GLN A 53 -12.12 -12.13 -25.40
C GLN A 53 -13.13 -11.34 -24.57
N ASP A 54 -13.07 -11.51 -23.26
CA ASP A 54 -13.82 -10.65 -22.35
C ASP A 54 -13.26 -9.23 -22.41
N ASN A 55 -14.12 -8.23 -22.20
CA ASN A 55 -13.66 -6.85 -22.09
C ASN A 55 -12.62 -6.76 -20.98
N ASN A 56 -11.42 -6.27 -21.31
CA ASN A 56 -10.44 -5.91 -20.32
C ASN A 56 -10.97 -4.71 -19.53
N THR A 57 -11.69 -4.94 -18.44
CA THR A 57 -12.10 -3.86 -17.54
C THR A 57 -10.90 -3.43 -16.70
N LEU A 58 -10.31 -2.28 -17.02
CA LEU A 58 -9.38 -1.61 -16.14
C LEU A 58 -10.18 -0.93 -15.01
N LYS A 59 -10.14 -1.51 -13.81
CA LYS A 59 -10.66 -0.84 -12.61
C LYS A 59 -9.53 -0.09 -11.95
N VAL A 60 -9.49 1.23 -12.12
CA VAL A 60 -8.61 2.09 -11.34
C VAL A 60 -9.31 2.35 -10.01
N LYS A 61 -8.77 1.78 -8.92
CA LYS A 61 -9.27 2.00 -7.57
C LYS A 61 -8.43 3.09 -6.91
N GLU A 62 -8.98 4.30 -6.84
CA GLU A 62 -8.30 5.45 -6.23
C GLU A 62 -8.38 5.40 -4.69
N GLU A 63 -9.46 4.86 -4.13
CA GLU A 63 -9.67 4.82 -2.69
C GLU A 63 -10.04 3.42 -2.18
N SER A 64 -9.47 3.01 -1.06
CA SER A 64 -9.86 1.79 -0.35
C SER A 64 -11.28 1.89 0.23
N ILE A 65 -11.61 3.07 0.76
CA ILE A 65 -12.91 3.50 1.26
C ILE A 65 -13.27 4.80 0.55
N SER A 66 -14.44 4.87 -0.08
CA SER A 66 -14.85 6.07 -0.81
C SER A 66 -15.13 7.23 0.15
N THR A 67 -14.40 8.33 -0.05
CA THR A 67 -14.59 9.61 0.64
C THR A 67 -15.50 10.55 -0.15
N GLY A 68 -15.97 10.10 -1.32
CA GLY A 68 -16.68 10.94 -2.28
C GLY A 68 -15.78 11.98 -2.96
N GLY A 69 -14.46 11.78 -2.95
CA GLY A 69 -13.49 12.67 -3.58
C GLY A 69 -13.28 14.01 -2.86
N ARG A 70 -13.67 14.10 -1.59
CA ARG A 70 -13.39 15.28 -0.76
C ARG A 70 -11.95 15.22 -0.31
N TYR A 71 -11.22 16.32 -0.49
CA TYR A 71 -9.82 16.42 -0.11
C TYR A 71 -9.59 17.58 0.84
N ARG A 72 -8.54 17.48 1.65
CA ARG A 72 -8.11 18.50 2.60
C ARG A 72 -6.60 18.47 2.75
N LEU A 73 -6.03 19.65 2.96
CA LEU A 73 -4.62 19.86 3.32
C LEU A 73 -4.56 20.42 4.75
N ASP A 74 -3.85 19.74 5.64
CA ASP A 74 -3.54 20.26 6.97
C ASP A 74 -2.04 20.52 7.11
N SER A 75 -1.69 21.58 7.85
CA SER A 75 -0.32 21.89 8.26
C SER A 75 -0.15 21.64 9.75
N HIS A 76 0.96 21.03 10.13
CA HIS A 76 1.33 20.80 11.53
C HIS A 76 2.71 21.37 11.80
N SER A 77 2.84 22.12 12.89
CA SER A 77 4.11 22.69 13.34
C SER A 77 4.44 22.21 14.74
N CYS A 78 5.66 21.71 14.92
CA CYS A 78 6.15 21.08 16.12
C CYS A 78 7.37 21.84 16.65
N SER A 79 7.39 22.13 17.95
CA SER A 79 8.58 22.69 18.62
C SER A 79 9.51 21.54 19.01
N CYS A 80 10.72 21.53 18.47
CA CYS A 80 11.70 20.46 18.62
C CYS A 80 12.93 20.97 19.41
N PRO A 81 13.04 20.70 20.72
CA PRO A 81 14.26 21.01 21.48
C PRO A 81 15.46 20.20 20.97
N PRO A 82 16.71 20.57 21.35
CA PRO A 82 17.89 19.77 21.05
C PRO A 82 17.72 18.30 21.43
N GLY A 83 18.08 17.38 20.52
CA GLY A 83 17.89 15.94 20.66
C GLY A 83 16.56 15.42 20.10
N GLU A 84 16.13 14.26 20.60
CA GLU A 84 14.92 13.58 20.12
C GLU A 84 13.65 14.18 20.77
N SER A 85 12.64 14.44 19.95
CA SER A 85 11.30 14.84 20.35
C SER A 85 10.25 13.98 19.64
N THR A 86 9.11 13.80 20.27
CA THR A 86 7.99 13.00 19.76
C THR A 86 6.72 13.84 19.74
N HIS A 87 6.01 13.82 18.61
CA HIS A 87 4.78 14.57 18.39
C HIS A 87 3.70 13.63 17.85
N ASP A 88 2.56 13.56 18.52
CA ASP A 88 1.45 12.68 18.17
C ASP A 88 0.27 13.49 17.61
N ILE A 89 -0.29 13.00 16.51
CA ILE A 89 -1.44 13.57 15.83
C ILE A 89 -2.46 12.46 15.60
N SER A 90 -3.74 12.78 15.70
CA SER A 90 -4.81 11.86 15.35
C SER A 90 -6.00 12.60 14.77
N TYR A 91 -6.78 11.89 13.98
CA TYR A 91 -7.99 12.40 13.34
C TYR A 91 -9.18 11.60 13.87
N ASN A 92 -10.29 12.24 14.22
CA ASN A 92 -11.48 11.55 14.75
C ASN A 92 -12.36 10.91 13.65
N TYR A 93 -11.87 10.87 12.42
CA TYR A 93 -12.48 10.24 11.26
C TYR A 93 -11.40 9.48 10.49
N PRO A 94 -11.76 8.43 9.74
CA PRO A 94 -10.82 7.75 8.87
C PRO A 94 -10.42 8.68 7.72
N LEU A 95 -9.17 8.56 7.25
CA LEU A 95 -8.69 9.31 6.11
C LEU A 95 -7.81 8.46 5.20
N ASN A 96 -7.69 8.91 3.96
CA ASN A 96 -6.85 8.34 2.92
C ASN A 96 -5.73 9.35 2.64
N ALA A 97 -4.54 9.17 3.21
CA ALA A 97 -3.42 10.10 3.00
C ALA A 97 -2.94 10.03 1.55
N VAL A 98 -2.88 11.17 0.86
CA VAL A 98 -2.52 11.30 -0.56
C VAL A 98 -1.11 11.85 -0.73
N GLU A 99 -0.72 12.79 0.12
CA GLU A 99 0.60 13.41 0.09
C GLU A 99 1.07 13.71 1.52
N PHE A 100 2.37 13.53 1.75
CA PHE A 100 3.04 14.02 2.94
C PHE A 100 4.26 14.82 2.53
N THR A 101 4.30 16.09 2.96
CA THR A 101 5.36 17.02 2.60
C THR A 101 6.03 17.58 3.85
N LEU A 102 7.34 17.36 3.92
CA LEU A 102 8.24 17.92 4.92
C LEU A 102 8.71 19.30 4.44
N ASN A 103 8.49 20.35 5.23
CA ASN A 103 8.99 21.69 4.91
C ASN A 103 10.27 21.96 5.71
N LEU A 104 11.34 22.30 5.00
CA LEU A 104 12.67 22.44 5.58
C LEU A 104 13.19 23.86 5.49
N ALA A 105 13.77 24.32 6.59
CA ALA A 105 14.57 25.54 6.64
C ALA A 105 16.04 25.19 6.83
N GLU A 106 16.95 26.13 6.53
CA GLU A 106 18.40 25.93 6.64
C GLU A 106 18.85 25.49 8.04
N HIS A 107 18.12 25.90 9.08
CA HIS A 107 18.42 25.54 10.45
C HIS A 107 18.00 24.11 10.84
N ASN A 108 17.35 23.38 9.93
CA ASN A 108 17.02 21.96 10.08
C ASN A 108 18.09 21.04 9.46
N ASN A 109 19.19 21.60 8.93
CA ASN A 109 20.22 20.80 8.29
C ASN A 109 20.79 19.74 9.24
N ASP A 110 21.05 18.55 8.69
CA ASP A 110 21.53 17.37 9.42
C ASP A 110 20.55 16.74 10.43
N ASP A 111 19.40 17.37 10.68
CA ASP A 111 18.33 16.78 11.49
C ASP A 111 17.74 15.54 10.81
N THR A 112 17.08 14.70 11.62
CA THR A 112 16.41 13.51 11.09
C THR A 112 14.95 13.45 11.52
N VAL A 113 14.11 12.92 10.63
CA VAL A 113 12.70 12.70 10.90
C VAL A 113 12.29 11.26 10.61
N THR A 114 11.40 10.74 11.46
CA THR A 114 10.70 9.47 11.27
C THR A 114 9.22 9.72 11.47
N ALA A 115 8.38 9.23 10.55
CA ALA A 115 6.93 9.30 10.65
C ALA A 115 6.37 7.87 10.74
N ILE A 116 5.56 7.63 11.77
CA ILE A 116 5.06 6.31 12.16
C ILE A 116 3.54 6.36 12.20
N VAL A 117 2.89 5.43 11.52
CA VAL A 117 1.44 5.23 11.66
C VAL A 117 1.18 4.06 12.60
N GLY A 118 0.35 4.32 13.63
CA GLY A 118 0.00 3.32 14.64
C GLY A 118 1.20 2.83 15.44
N PRO A 119 1.95 3.69 16.12
CA PRO A 119 3.15 3.29 16.86
C PRO A 119 2.82 2.17 17.86
N GLN A 120 3.55 1.07 17.76
CA GLN A 120 3.45 -0.11 18.63
C GLN A 120 2.01 -0.56 18.92
N THR A 121 1.18 -0.63 17.88
CA THR A 121 -0.21 -1.07 18.03
C THR A 121 -0.27 -2.57 18.21
N THR A 122 -0.97 -3.04 19.26
CA THR A 122 -1.27 -4.46 19.44
C THR A 122 -2.08 -5.00 18.27
N VAL A 123 -1.60 -6.07 17.65
CA VAL A 123 -2.24 -6.70 16.48
C VAL A 123 -2.61 -8.16 16.71
N THR A 124 -1.81 -8.90 17.48
CA THR A 124 -2.04 -10.32 17.74
C THR A 124 -1.24 -10.77 18.97
N ARG A 125 -1.07 -12.08 19.18
CA ARG A 125 -0.23 -12.68 20.21
C ARG A 125 0.57 -13.85 19.64
N ILE A 126 1.63 -14.25 20.32
CA ILE A 126 2.35 -15.49 19.98
C ILE A 126 1.57 -16.73 20.43
N THR A 127 1.74 -17.84 19.72
CA THR A 127 1.14 -19.15 20.05
C THR A 127 2.18 -20.20 20.41
N GLN A 128 3.47 -19.86 20.31
CA GLN A 128 4.60 -20.68 20.72
C GLN A 128 5.60 -19.80 21.46
N ASP A 129 6.34 -20.40 22.40
CA ASP A 129 7.42 -19.70 23.10
C ASP A 129 8.49 -19.25 22.09
N VAL A 130 9.02 -18.04 22.29
CA VAL A 130 10.12 -17.47 21.50
C VAL A 130 11.36 -17.52 22.36
N THR A 131 12.44 -18.05 21.79
CA THR A 131 13.74 -18.16 22.44
C THR A 131 14.71 -17.11 21.89
N LEU A 132 15.71 -16.74 22.70
CA LEU A 132 16.78 -15.83 22.27
C LEU A 132 17.46 -16.35 21.00
N GLY A 133 17.56 -15.50 19.98
CA GLY A 133 18.10 -15.86 18.67
C GLY A 133 17.03 -16.16 17.60
N ASP A 134 15.76 -16.37 17.99
CA ASP A 134 14.72 -16.74 17.03
C ASP A 134 14.39 -15.59 16.07
N LYS A 135 14.14 -15.95 14.80
CA LYS A 135 13.63 -15.04 13.75
C LYS A 135 12.29 -15.45 13.17
N ILE A 136 11.78 -16.62 13.55
CA ILE A 136 10.51 -17.15 13.05
C ILE A 136 9.56 -17.20 14.24
N ILE A 137 8.55 -16.33 14.20
CA ILE A 137 7.61 -16.15 15.30
C ILE A 137 6.27 -16.73 14.87
N THR A 138 5.73 -17.66 15.66
CA THR A 138 4.40 -18.22 15.42
C THR A 138 3.35 -17.38 16.13
N VAL A 139 2.40 -16.82 15.38
CA VAL A 139 1.33 -15.95 15.88
C VAL A 139 -0.05 -16.62 15.82
N ASP A 140 -1.04 -16.04 16.50
CA ASP A 140 -2.42 -16.55 16.51
C ASP A 140 -3.15 -16.21 15.19
N ASP A 141 -3.04 -14.95 14.78
CA ASP A 141 -3.64 -14.40 13.56
C ASP A 141 -2.65 -13.44 12.88
N SER A 142 -2.46 -13.63 11.57
CA SER A 142 -1.57 -12.81 10.73
C SER A 142 -2.32 -11.82 9.84
N THR A 143 -3.66 -11.70 9.92
CA THR A 143 -4.44 -10.88 8.98
C THR A 143 -4.13 -9.38 9.02
N LEU A 144 -3.62 -8.89 10.17
CA LEU A 144 -3.24 -7.49 10.37
C LEU A 144 -1.72 -7.26 10.19
N LEU A 145 -0.99 -8.28 9.75
CA LEU A 145 0.44 -8.21 9.50
C LEU A 145 0.70 -8.16 7.99
N GLU A 146 1.62 -7.28 7.59
CA GLU A 146 2.03 -7.10 6.20
C GLU A 146 3.55 -7.05 6.10
N LEU A 147 4.10 -7.42 4.93
CA LEU A 147 5.53 -7.32 4.68
C LEU A 147 6.00 -5.86 4.83
N GLY A 148 7.15 -5.68 5.48
CA GLY A 148 7.75 -4.36 5.71
C GLY A 148 7.28 -3.64 6.98
N LEU A 149 6.22 -4.10 7.67
CA LEU A 149 5.86 -3.58 8.99
C LEU A 149 6.98 -3.85 10.00
N ILE A 150 7.16 -2.95 10.96
CA ILE A 150 8.04 -3.22 12.10
C ILE A 150 7.29 -4.08 13.12
N PHE A 151 7.95 -5.14 13.57
CA PHE A 151 7.38 -6.16 14.44
C PHE A 151 8.01 -6.09 15.83
N TYR A 152 7.17 -6.14 16.86
CA TYR A 152 7.58 -6.09 18.26
C TYR A 152 6.95 -7.23 19.06
N LEU A 153 7.67 -7.70 20.08
CA LEU A 153 7.16 -8.56 21.14
C LEU A 153 7.16 -7.82 22.47
N ASP A 154 6.07 -7.96 23.23
CA ASP A 154 5.90 -7.32 24.53
C ASP A 154 5.21 -8.28 25.51
N ASP A 155 5.84 -8.59 26.64
CA ASP A 155 5.28 -9.39 27.74
C ASP A 155 4.91 -8.54 28.99
N GLY A 156 4.94 -7.22 28.86
CA GLY A 156 4.76 -6.24 29.93
C GLY A 156 6.02 -5.94 30.75
N THR A 157 7.10 -6.71 30.56
CA THR A 157 8.40 -6.52 31.22
C THR A 157 9.50 -6.21 30.21
N ASN A 158 9.58 -7.01 29.15
CA ASN A 158 10.51 -6.90 28.05
C ASN A 158 9.76 -6.40 26.80
N LEU A 159 10.36 -5.47 26.08
CA LEU A 159 9.91 -5.02 24.78
C LEU A 159 11.05 -5.20 23.79
N ASP A 160 10.80 -6.01 22.75
CA ASP A 160 11.81 -6.32 21.74
C ASP A 160 11.38 -5.79 20.37
N ASN A 161 12.33 -5.18 19.66
CA ASN A 161 12.11 -4.67 18.29
C ASN A 161 12.80 -5.62 17.30
N LEU A 162 12.01 -6.49 16.70
CA LEU A 162 12.50 -7.52 15.79
C LEU A 162 12.71 -7.00 14.36
N GLY A 163 12.55 -5.71 14.13
CA GLY A 163 12.73 -5.08 12.83
C GLY A 163 11.59 -5.40 11.85
N GLN A 164 11.89 -5.38 10.56
CA GLN A 164 10.86 -5.55 9.53
C GLN A 164 10.40 -7.00 9.37
N ILE A 165 9.12 -7.20 9.07
CA ILE A 165 8.59 -8.47 8.58
C ILE A 165 9.10 -8.70 7.16
N THR A 166 9.80 -9.80 6.95
CA THR A 166 10.44 -10.17 5.67
C THR A 166 9.72 -11.33 4.96
N ASN A 167 8.95 -12.13 5.69
CA ASN A 167 8.13 -13.20 5.13
C ASN A 167 6.91 -13.48 6.03
N ILE A 168 5.79 -13.86 5.41
CA ILE A 168 4.56 -14.32 6.08
C ILE A 168 4.15 -15.62 5.43
N ASN A 169 4.13 -16.71 6.20
CA ASN A 169 3.64 -18.01 5.76
C ASN A 169 2.56 -18.51 6.72
N SER A 170 1.30 -18.16 6.44
CA SER A 170 0.19 -18.31 7.38
C SER A 170 0.56 -17.66 8.72
N ASN A 171 0.67 -18.44 9.78
CA ASN A 171 0.90 -17.96 11.14
C ASN A 171 2.40 -17.86 11.48
N LEU A 172 3.30 -18.20 10.55
CA LEU A 172 4.74 -18.09 10.74
C LEU A 172 5.24 -16.78 10.15
N ILE A 173 5.78 -15.92 11.00
CA ILE A 173 6.28 -14.60 10.65
C ILE A 173 7.80 -14.61 10.71
N THR A 174 8.47 -14.30 9.60
CA THR A 174 9.93 -14.13 9.59
C THR A 174 10.28 -12.66 9.73
N VAL A 175 11.09 -12.34 10.74
CA VAL A 175 11.51 -10.98 11.09
C VAL A 175 12.99 -10.75 10.79
N GLN A 176 13.38 -9.49 10.63
CA GLN A 176 14.74 -9.09 10.24
C GLN A 176 15.78 -9.39 11.32
N ASN A 177 15.47 -9.00 12.57
CA ASN A 177 16.35 -9.12 13.72
C ASN A 177 15.97 -10.36 14.55
N GLU A 178 16.95 -10.87 15.28
CA GLU A 178 16.76 -11.99 16.23
C GLU A 178 16.12 -11.49 17.52
N ALA A 179 15.31 -12.33 18.16
CA ALA A 179 14.82 -12.07 19.50
C ALA A 179 15.98 -11.93 20.49
N THR A 180 15.98 -10.85 21.25
CA THR A 180 16.97 -10.53 22.29
C THR A 180 16.53 -10.99 23.69
N TYR A 181 15.27 -11.41 23.84
CA TYR A 181 14.70 -11.96 25.07
C TYR A 181 13.97 -13.27 24.79
N ASN A 182 13.73 -14.07 25.85
CA ASN A 182 12.79 -15.19 25.79
C ASN A 182 11.39 -14.67 26.11
N PHE A 183 10.40 -15.10 25.33
CA PHE A 183 8.99 -14.79 25.55
C PHE A 183 8.19 -16.08 25.69
N SER A 184 7.31 -16.16 26.70
CA SER A 184 6.40 -17.29 26.83
C SER A 184 5.06 -17.00 26.17
N SER A 185 4.51 -18.00 25.49
CA SER A 185 3.14 -18.05 24.99
C SER A 185 2.08 -18.26 26.09
N ASN A 186 2.50 -18.75 27.27
CA ASN A 186 1.61 -19.03 28.40
C ASN A 186 1.34 -17.79 29.29
N SER A 187 2.31 -16.86 29.37
CA SER A 187 2.07 -15.50 29.85
C SER A 187 1.75 -14.63 28.65
N PRO A 188 0.84 -13.63 28.73
CA PRO A 188 0.40 -12.93 27.54
C PRO A 188 1.54 -12.11 26.92
N THR A 189 2.27 -12.70 25.98
CA THR A 189 3.17 -11.99 25.08
C THR A 189 2.37 -11.55 23.87
N ILE A 190 2.18 -10.24 23.76
CA ILE A 190 1.45 -9.63 22.67
C ILE A 190 2.41 -9.23 21.54
N VAL A 191 1.91 -9.32 20.33
CA VAL A 191 2.59 -8.83 19.13
C VAL A 191 2.08 -7.43 18.87
N LYS A 192 3.02 -6.49 18.74
CA LYS A 192 2.73 -5.12 18.33
C LYS A 192 3.37 -4.85 16.97
N SER A 193 2.74 -4.00 16.18
CA SER A 193 3.29 -3.55 14.91
C SER A 193 3.15 -2.05 14.71
N GLU A 194 3.96 -1.50 13.81
CA GLU A 194 3.82 -0.14 13.32
C GLU A 194 4.26 -0.02 11.86
N VAL A 195 3.75 1.01 11.19
CA VAL A 195 4.10 1.33 9.80
C VAL A 195 5.08 2.49 9.80
N LEU A 196 6.29 2.29 9.27
CA LEU A 196 7.22 3.38 9.00
C LEU A 196 6.90 4.00 7.64
N PHE A 197 6.26 5.16 7.67
CA PHE A 197 5.95 5.91 6.46
C PHE A 197 7.13 6.80 6.01
N VAL A 198 7.88 7.35 6.97
CA VAL A 198 9.17 8.01 6.75
C VAL A 198 10.16 7.39 7.73
N ASN A 199 11.29 6.88 7.25
CA ASN A 199 12.28 6.20 8.08
C ASN A 199 13.60 6.96 8.11
N LYS A 200 13.86 7.68 9.22
CA LYS A 200 15.13 8.35 9.51
C LYS A 200 15.71 9.14 8.33
N ILE A 201 14.87 9.90 7.63
CA ILE A 201 15.35 10.78 6.56
C ILE A 201 16.20 11.87 7.21
N LYS A 202 17.45 11.99 6.76
CA LYS A 202 18.36 13.07 7.13
C LYS A 202 18.21 14.24 6.15
N PHE A 203 18.09 15.45 6.68
CA PHE A 203 17.93 16.65 5.85
C PHE A 203 19.27 17.14 5.31
N ALA A 204 19.30 17.37 3.99
CA ALA A 204 20.47 17.89 3.29
C ALA A 204 20.40 19.42 3.16
N SER A 205 21.57 20.08 3.17
CA SER A 205 21.72 21.54 3.27
C SER A 205 21.09 22.40 2.16
N PHE A 206 20.57 21.81 1.09
CA PHE A 206 20.04 22.53 -0.07
C PHE A 206 18.63 22.09 -0.47
N VAL A 207 17.94 21.34 0.39
CA VAL A 207 16.60 20.84 0.11
C VAL A 207 15.58 21.65 0.90
N HIS A 208 14.65 22.31 0.20
CA HIS A 208 13.58 23.08 0.83
C HIS A 208 12.38 22.22 1.23
N SER A 209 12.18 21.07 0.57
CA SER A 209 11.10 20.14 0.93
C SER A 209 11.40 18.71 0.49
N TYR A 210 10.84 17.76 1.24
CA TYR A 210 10.74 16.37 0.82
C TYR A 210 9.26 16.00 0.74
N THR A 211 8.83 15.56 -0.43
CA THR A 211 7.45 15.13 -0.67
C THR A 211 7.42 13.64 -0.97
N SER A 212 6.50 12.93 -0.32
CA SER A 212 6.24 11.51 -0.53
C SER A 212 4.79 11.29 -0.94
N GLY A 213 4.57 10.32 -1.83
CA GLY A 213 3.24 9.87 -2.25
C GLY A 213 2.70 10.41 -3.57
N VAL A 214 3.30 11.48 -4.11
CA VAL A 214 2.88 12.13 -5.37
C VAL A 214 2.78 11.21 -6.59
N ALA A 215 3.51 10.09 -6.59
CA ALA A 215 3.57 9.16 -7.72
C ALA A 215 2.59 7.98 -7.60
N ARG A 216 1.84 7.88 -6.50
CA ARG A 216 0.90 6.76 -6.29
C ARG A 216 -0.50 7.17 -6.76
N VAL A 217 -1.01 6.49 -7.79
CA VAL A 217 -2.42 6.60 -8.17
C VAL A 217 -3.24 5.88 -7.10
N GLY A 218 -4.02 6.67 -6.36
CA GLY A 218 -4.77 6.24 -5.21
C GLY A 218 -4.03 6.46 -3.89
N ALA A 219 -4.79 6.67 -2.82
CA ALA A 219 -4.28 7.07 -1.51
C ALA A 219 -3.07 6.22 -1.06
N ILE A 220 -2.03 6.89 -0.56
CA ILE A 220 -0.79 6.27 -0.07
C ILE A 220 -1.07 5.32 1.08
N SER A 221 -1.98 5.68 1.97
CA SER A 221 -2.28 4.88 3.15
C SER A 221 -3.64 5.24 3.70
N TYR A 222 -4.41 4.21 4.04
CA TYR A 222 -5.62 4.35 4.83
C TYR A 222 -5.22 4.50 6.30
N LEU A 223 -5.73 5.54 6.94
CA LEU A 223 -5.57 5.79 8.36
C LEU A 223 -6.94 5.69 9.03
N GLU A 224 -7.09 4.75 9.96
CA GLU A 224 -8.30 4.62 10.76
C GLU A 224 -8.53 5.84 11.67
N ALA A 225 -9.79 6.09 12.02
CA ALA A 225 -10.13 7.10 13.01
C ALA A 225 -9.41 6.83 14.33
N ASN A 226 -8.91 7.88 14.95
CA ASN A 226 -8.17 7.93 16.21
C ASN A 226 -6.84 7.15 16.19
N ARG A 227 -6.38 6.72 15.01
CA ARG A 227 -5.04 6.15 14.87
C ARG A 227 -4.00 7.25 15.03
N ILE A 228 -2.99 6.99 15.85
CA ILE A 228 -1.89 7.93 16.09
C ILE A 228 -0.96 7.93 14.87
N LEU A 229 -0.74 9.11 14.30
CA LEU A 229 0.43 9.43 13.49
C LEU A 229 1.47 10.06 14.43
N ARG A 230 2.62 9.40 14.57
CA ARG A 230 3.72 9.86 15.41
C ARG A 230 4.87 10.36 14.56
N ILE A 231 5.31 11.57 14.83
CA ILE A 231 6.54 12.14 14.28
C ILE A 231 7.61 12.08 15.36
N LYS A 232 8.71 11.38 15.06
CA LYS A 232 9.95 11.49 15.83
C LYS A 232 10.91 12.39 15.08
N TYR A 233 11.39 13.42 15.76
CA TYR A 233 12.31 14.40 15.20
C TYR A 233 13.57 14.47 16.07
N ASN A 234 14.74 14.30 15.47
CA ASN A 234 16.01 14.50 16.16
C ASN A 234 16.67 15.78 15.67
N ASN A 235 16.61 16.81 16.50
CA ASN A 235 17.26 18.10 16.31
C ASN A 235 18.73 17.98 16.73
N THR A 236 19.64 18.22 15.81
CA THR A 236 21.09 18.13 16.01
C THR A 236 21.72 19.46 16.43
N SER A 237 20.96 20.56 16.37
CA SER A 237 21.41 21.87 16.84
C SER A 237 21.35 21.99 18.37
N ASP A 238 22.00 23.03 18.88
CA ASP A 238 21.99 23.39 20.31
C ASP A 238 20.81 24.27 20.71
N GLN A 239 19.95 24.65 19.75
CA GLN A 239 18.78 25.49 19.95
C GLN A 239 17.50 24.74 19.60
N SER A 240 16.36 25.19 20.13
CA SER A 240 15.07 24.64 19.71
C SER A 240 14.76 25.09 18.28
N THR A 241 14.27 24.17 17.45
CA THR A 241 13.79 24.46 16.09
C THR A 241 12.27 24.27 15.99
N THR A 242 11.65 24.89 15.00
CA THR A 242 10.29 24.56 14.58
C THR A 242 10.35 23.68 13.34
N PHE A 243 9.77 22.49 13.43
CA PHE A 243 9.59 21.60 12.30
C PHE A 243 8.16 21.68 11.80
N THR A 244 7.95 21.83 10.49
CA THR A 244 6.60 21.93 9.89
C THR A 244 6.44 20.91 8.78
N PHE A 245 5.26 20.29 8.72
CA PHE A 245 4.89 19.39 7.64
C PHE A 245 3.43 19.56 7.24
N TYR A 246 3.11 19.05 6.07
CA TYR A 246 1.78 19.08 5.47
C TYR A 246 1.31 17.66 5.17
N ILE A 247 0.02 17.42 5.37
CA ILE A 247 -0.64 16.19 4.95
C ILE A 247 -1.83 16.55 4.08
N GLU A 248 -1.81 16.08 2.83
CA GLU A 248 -2.98 16.06 1.98
C GLU A 248 -3.67 14.71 2.11
N TYR A 249 -5.00 14.70 2.25
CA TYR A 249 -5.77 13.48 2.42
C TYR A 249 -7.20 13.62 1.89
N LEU A 250 -7.81 12.48 1.60
CA LEU A 250 -9.23 12.34 1.33
C LEU A 250 -9.99 11.92 2.60
N TYR A 251 -11.23 12.39 2.79
CA TYR A 251 -12.04 12.15 4.01
C TYR A 251 -13.56 12.06 3.77
#